data_AF-A0A8S1CB52-F1
#
_entry.id   AF-A0A8S1CB52-F1
#
_cell.length_a   1.000
_cell.length_b   1.000
_cell.length_c   1.000
_cell.angle_alpha   90.00
_cell.angle_beta   90.00
_cell.angle_gamma   90.00
#
_symmetry.space_group_name_H-M   'P 1'
#
loop_
_entity.id
_entity.type
_entity.pdbx_description
1 polymer ?
#
loop_
_entity_poly.entity_id
_entity_poly.type
_entity_poly.pdbx_seq_one_letter_code
_entity_poly.pdbx_strand_id
1 'polypeptide(L)'
;MVGVGGGENGRDSSCRVAVTVKVICRRHGRLTRQNQAEIYLKVDQLVGFLCNLTTPQKRRHVENSVANVKKTNKGKMDQNRMAPCLQLPLDNKLLENVIEKAKDWALMHGACMRSRTNLNKDVLQFAPFVLLPSTFPRREFKKAVEIQPILNELVHKVAHDYEFLSSSLKSTNTVDHFTRRLFEIYETVRKDGITQPTSLGLLRSDYLLNCDSGTIKQVEINTVASSFGGISTHLGHYHRYVLQELGRMDMIQNLPENHALQGLCQGMLEAWKLYNNEKAVIMFVVEDVTYNICDQRFHEFELRSQNPNVPVIRRNLTQISERAKLGSKKELILDDMEVGVIYFRAGYEPGHYHSENEWNARLLMERSRAIKCPSIYYHLAGTKKVQQALAKPGVLEKFLSPDKTSVVKEIFTGLYSLDKDEFGDRAVQMAIENPGHFVLKPQREGGGNNVYGDKVRTAVEAMKDSEERSAWILMERISPPMQLNYLVRPGDPNNGCPPLSDVVGELGIFGVVIGDSEKILVNKQVGHMLRTKLSTADEGGVAAGLGALDSPYLCKSTNKIMLLDPSLQPDRWRSPGREARVASGGPGETLVGIDLCQPN
;
A
#
# COMPACT_ATOMS: atom_id res chain seq x y z
N MET A 1 -18.94 21.39 30.12
CA MET A 1 -19.41 21.77 31.47
C MET A 1 -18.22 22.29 32.25
N VAL A 2 -18.39 23.35 33.04
CA VAL A 2 -17.39 23.87 33.97
C VAL A 2 -17.84 23.48 35.37
N GLY A 3 -17.01 22.76 36.12
CA GLY A 3 -17.26 22.43 37.52
C GLY A 3 -16.18 23.04 38.39
N VAL A 4 -16.57 23.76 39.44
CA VAL A 4 -15.67 24.31 40.46
C VAL A 4 -15.84 23.46 41.70
N GLY A 5 -14.80 22.72 42.09
CA GLY A 5 -14.80 21.91 43.32
C GLY A 5 -14.02 22.63 44.41
N GLY A 6 -14.71 23.05 45.49
CA GLY A 6 -14.09 23.50 46.73
C GLY A 6 -14.02 22.34 47.72
N GLY A 7 -12.83 22.02 48.24
CA GLY A 7 -12.66 21.07 49.34
C GLY A 7 -12.81 21.78 50.68
N GLU A 8 -13.79 21.37 51.47
CA GLU A 8 -13.90 21.75 52.88
C GLU A 8 -12.91 20.93 53.71
N ASN A 9 -11.92 21.59 54.30
CA ASN A 9 -11.50 21.39 55.70
C ASN A 9 -10.39 22.38 56.09
N GLY A 10 -10.73 23.26 57.05
CA GLY A 10 -9.82 23.74 58.10
C GLY A 10 -8.61 24.60 57.72
N ARG A 11 -8.83 25.93 57.70
CA ARG A 11 -7.86 27.02 58.00
C ARG A 11 -6.52 27.00 57.26
N ASP A 12 -6.54 27.37 55.98
CA ASP A 12 -5.62 28.37 55.42
C ASP A 12 -6.15 28.85 54.06
N SER A 13 -6.32 30.15 53.87
CA SER A 13 -7.00 30.74 52.71
C SER A 13 -6.07 30.87 51.49
N SER A 14 -6.08 29.88 50.60
CA SER A 14 -5.68 30.04 49.19
C SER A 14 -6.65 29.33 48.26
N CYS A 15 -7.44 30.09 47.50
CA CYS A 15 -8.44 29.56 46.58
C CYS A 15 -7.76 29.05 45.30
N ARG A 16 -7.76 27.74 45.05
CA ARG A 16 -7.28 27.12 43.80
C ARG A 16 -8.42 27.08 42.78
N VAL A 17 -8.20 27.61 41.57
CA VAL A 17 -9.15 27.47 40.45
C VAL A 17 -8.51 26.58 39.38
N ALA A 18 -9.04 25.36 39.22
CA ALA A 18 -8.74 24.48 38.10
C ALA A 18 -9.84 24.60 37.05
N VAL A 19 -9.48 24.91 35.79
CA VAL A 19 -10.44 24.97 34.68
C VAL A 19 -10.28 23.72 33.82
N THR A 20 -11.23 22.80 33.93
CA THR A 20 -11.28 21.60 33.08
C THR A 20 -12.29 21.81 31.95
N VAL A 21 -11.82 21.92 30.70
CA VAL A 21 -12.70 22.05 29.53
C VAL A 21 -13.08 20.67 29.01
N LYS A 22 -14.28 20.19 29.36
CA LYS A 22 -14.86 18.96 28.82
C LYS A 22 -15.86 19.32 27.70
N VAL A 23 -15.49 19.02 26.45
CA VAL A 23 -16.39 19.17 25.28
C VAL A 23 -17.38 18.01 25.31
N ILE A 24 -18.65 18.31 25.55
CA ILE A 24 -19.72 17.29 25.57
C ILE A 24 -20.59 17.54 24.34
N CYS A 25 -20.46 16.68 23.33
CA CYS A 25 -21.37 16.66 22.18
C CYS A 25 -22.71 16.04 22.61
N ARG A 26 -23.70 16.88 22.95
CA ARG A 26 -25.08 16.43 23.17
C ARG A 26 -25.79 16.22 21.83
N ARG A 27 -25.41 15.15 21.11
CA ARG A 27 -26.22 14.37 20.14
C ARG A 27 -25.28 13.40 19.38
N HIS A 28 -25.72 12.16 19.20
CA HIS A 28 -24.99 11.10 18.49
C HIS A 28 -24.88 11.41 16.98
N GLY A 29 -23.87 12.19 16.57
CA GLY A 29 -23.55 12.48 15.18
C GLY A 29 -22.10 12.95 15.02
N ARG A 30 -21.45 12.57 13.92
CA ARG A 30 -20.02 12.82 13.62
C ARG A 30 -19.62 14.30 13.77
N LEU A 31 -18.42 14.56 14.28
CA LEU A 31 -17.72 15.84 14.15
C LEU A 31 -17.21 15.99 12.70
N THR A 32 -17.70 16.98 11.96
CA THR A 32 -17.18 17.37 10.63
C THR A 32 -16.00 18.34 10.76
N ARG A 33 -15.19 18.53 9.71
CA ARG A 33 -14.06 19.50 9.71
C ARG A 33 -14.50 20.95 10.00
N GLN A 34 -15.74 21.30 9.66
CA GLN A 34 -16.36 22.59 9.98
C GLN A 34 -16.58 22.74 11.51
N ASN A 35 -16.97 21.65 12.18
CA ASN A 35 -17.14 21.63 13.64
C ASN A 35 -15.80 21.67 14.40
N GLN A 36 -14.72 21.15 13.81
CA GLN A 36 -13.37 21.29 14.38
C GLN A 36 -12.86 22.73 14.28
N ALA A 37 -13.10 23.42 13.15
CA ALA A 37 -12.79 24.84 13.01
C ALA A 37 -13.60 25.71 13.99
N GLU A 38 -14.88 25.40 14.22
CA GLU A 38 -15.69 26.04 15.26
C GLU A 38 -15.19 25.78 16.67
N ILE A 39 -14.68 24.59 16.98
CA ILE A 39 -14.07 24.27 18.28
C ILE A 39 -12.77 25.08 18.47
N TYR A 40 -11.94 25.21 17.44
CA TYR A 40 -10.75 26.07 17.48
C TYR A 40 -11.12 27.55 17.68
N LEU A 41 -12.13 28.05 16.97
CA LEU A 41 -12.68 29.40 17.15
C LEU A 41 -13.23 29.61 18.57
N LYS A 42 -13.94 28.62 19.13
CA LYS A 42 -14.47 28.68 20.51
C LYS A 42 -13.36 28.59 21.56
N VAL A 43 -12.26 27.88 21.30
CA VAL A 43 -11.06 27.86 22.17
C VAL A 43 -10.33 29.20 22.10
N ASP A 44 -10.14 29.79 20.92
CA ASP A 44 -9.54 31.13 20.78
C ASP A 44 -10.43 32.21 21.42
N GLN A 45 -11.77 32.08 21.36
CA GLN A 45 -12.72 32.93 22.11
C GLN A 45 -12.63 32.72 23.63
N LEU A 46 -12.46 31.47 24.10
CA LEU A 46 -12.29 31.15 25.53
C LEU A 46 -10.95 31.69 26.06
N VAL A 47 -9.89 31.58 25.26
CA VAL A 47 -8.56 32.16 25.54
C VAL A 47 -8.65 33.69 25.55
N GLY A 48 -9.38 34.30 24.61
CA GLY A 48 -9.69 35.73 24.62
C GLY A 48 -10.46 36.18 25.86
N PHE A 49 -11.42 35.38 26.32
CA PHE A 49 -12.20 35.64 27.54
C PHE A 49 -11.35 35.52 28.82
N LEU A 50 -10.47 34.52 28.90
CA LEU A 50 -9.53 34.35 30.02
C LEU A 50 -8.42 35.41 30.03
N CYS A 51 -8.00 35.90 28.86
CA CYS A 51 -7.06 37.01 28.71
C CYS A 51 -7.64 38.36 29.16
N ASN A 52 -8.96 38.53 29.14
CA ASN A 52 -9.65 39.72 29.65
C ASN A 52 -9.89 39.69 31.17
N LEU A 53 -9.70 38.54 31.81
CA LEU A 53 -9.90 38.33 33.26
C LEU A 53 -8.58 38.25 34.04
N THR A 54 -7.43 38.53 33.41
CA THR A 54 -6.11 38.35 34.01
C THR A 54 -5.18 39.55 33.80
N THR A 55 -4.25 39.77 34.73
CA THR A 55 -3.27 40.88 34.67
C THR A 55 -2.34 40.76 33.44
N PRO A 56 -1.75 41.86 32.93
CA PRO A 56 -0.95 41.86 31.70
C PRO A 56 0.20 40.84 31.65
N GLN A 57 0.79 40.49 32.80
CA GLN A 57 1.84 39.46 32.90
C GLN A 57 1.29 38.02 32.72
N LYS A 58 0.08 37.74 33.22
CA LYS A 58 -0.56 36.41 33.07
C LYS A 58 -1.07 36.18 31.64
N ARG A 59 -1.50 37.24 30.96
CA ARG A 59 -1.90 37.22 29.54
C ARG A 59 -0.77 36.73 28.63
N ARG A 60 0.44 37.27 28.80
CA ARG A 60 1.64 36.83 28.06
C ARG A 60 1.97 35.35 28.30
N HIS A 61 1.71 34.83 29.49
CA HIS A 61 2.02 33.44 29.83
C HIS A 61 1.06 32.45 29.14
N VAL A 62 -0.22 32.79 29.06
CA VAL A 62 -1.25 32.01 28.33
C VAL A 62 -0.97 32.06 26.82
N GLU A 63 -0.68 33.24 26.28
CA GLU A 63 -0.34 33.42 24.86
C GLU A 63 0.93 32.64 24.47
N ASN A 64 1.97 32.67 25.31
CA ASN A 64 3.20 31.89 25.09
C ASN A 64 2.98 30.38 25.20
N SER A 65 2.11 29.93 26.10
CA SER A 65 1.79 28.50 26.26
C SER A 65 1.00 27.98 25.06
N VAL A 66 0.05 28.76 24.55
CA VAL A 66 -0.70 28.44 23.32
C VAL A 66 0.21 28.49 22.09
N ALA A 67 1.11 29.47 22.00
CA ALA A 67 2.10 29.56 20.94
C ALA A 67 3.09 28.38 20.97
N ASN A 68 3.48 27.92 22.15
CA ASN A 68 4.31 26.74 22.32
C ASN A 68 3.57 25.47 21.89
N VAL A 69 2.32 25.25 22.31
CA VAL A 69 1.51 24.10 21.84
C VAL A 69 1.29 24.13 20.32
N LYS A 70 1.04 25.31 19.74
CA LYS A 70 0.95 25.49 18.29
C LYS A 70 2.32 25.19 17.62
N LYS A 71 3.45 25.58 18.22
CA LYS A 71 4.81 25.22 17.75
C LYS A 71 5.13 23.74 17.88
N THR A 72 4.75 23.05 18.96
CA THR A 72 4.98 21.60 19.12
C THR A 72 4.14 20.79 18.16
N ASN A 73 2.88 21.19 17.92
CA ASN A 73 2.03 20.53 16.92
C ASN A 73 2.48 20.84 15.48
N LYS A 74 2.95 22.06 15.19
CA LYS A 74 3.53 22.40 13.88
C LYS A 74 4.85 21.68 13.64
N GLY A 75 5.70 21.55 14.67
CA GLY A 75 6.93 20.77 14.64
C GLY A 75 6.72 19.26 14.47
N LYS A 76 5.65 18.68 15.05
CA LYS A 76 5.24 17.29 14.76
C LYS A 76 4.63 17.11 13.36
N MET A 77 3.97 18.13 12.80
CA MET A 77 3.45 18.09 11.42
C MET A 77 4.54 18.24 10.36
N ASP A 78 5.58 19.04 10.61
CA ASP A 78 6.74 19.16 9.70
C ASP A 78 7.63 17.90 9.75
N GLN A 79 7.55 17.11 10.83
CA GLN A 79 8.38 15.93 11.00
C GLN A 79 8.01 14.71 10.13
N ASN A 80 6.91 14.74 9.36
CA ASN A 80 6.51 13.60 8.52
C ASN A 80 6.36 13.98 7.06
N ARG A 81 7.19 14.91 6.55
CA ARG A 81 7.08 15.41 5.18
C ARG A 81 8.34 15.17 4.35
N MET A 82 8.13 14.71 3.12
CA MET A 82 9.15 14.72 2.07
C MET A 82 8.97 15.96 1.20
N ALA A 83 10.10 16.58 0.86
CA ALA A 83 10.11 17.70 -0.07
C ALA A 83 9.67 17.22 -1.46
N PRO A 84 8.70 17.91 -2.11
CA PRO A 84 8.35 17.62 -3.51
C PRO A 84 9.57 17.83 -4.42
N CYS A 85 9.56 17.20 -5.58
CA CYS A 85 10.66 17.30 -6.54
C CYS A 85 10.82 18.71 -7.13
N LEU A 86 9.76 19.52 -7.08
CA LEU A 86 9.70 20.92 -7.49
C LEU A 86 9.14 21.81 -6.37
N GLN A 87 9.40 23.11 -6.45
CA GLN A 87 8.72 24.08 -5.60
C GLN A 87 7.24 24.16 -5.99
N LEU A 88 6.35 24.11 -4.99
CA LEU A 88 4.90 24.12 -5.16
C LEU A 88 4.28 25.23 -4.29
N PRO A 89 3.12 25.80 -4.68
CA PRO A 89 2.34 25.48 -5.89
C PRO A 89 3.00 25.98 -7.18
N LEU A 90 2.65 25.36 -8.31
CA LEU A 90 2.93 25.90 -9.65
C LEU A 90 2.06 27.13 -9.91
N ASP A 91 2.52 28.04 -10.79
CA ASP A 91 1.68 29.12 -11.32
C ASP A 91 0.43 28.53 -12.01
N ASN A 92 -0.74 29.13 -11.78
CA ASN A 92 -2.03 28.61 -12.23
C ASN A 92 -2.09 28.47 -13.75
N LYS A 93 -1.60 29.46 -14.51
CA LYS A 93 -1.60 29.40 -15.99
C LYS A 93 -0.72 28.28 -16.51
N LEU A 94 0.46 28.11 -15.89
CA LEU A 94 1.37 27.02 -16.22
C LEU A 94 0.76 25.66 -15.86
N LEU A 95 0.15 25.55 -14.68
CA LEU A 95 -0.50 24.34 -14.19
C LEU A 95 -1.62 23.87 -15.13
N GLU A 96 -2.51 24.79 -15.52
CA GLU A 96 -3.60 24.49 -16.46
C GLU A 96 -3.06 23.97 -17.80
N ASN A 97 -2.07 24.66 -18.37
CA ASN A 97 -1.46 24.27 -19.64
C ASN A 97 -0.79 22.88 -19.59
N VAL A 98 -0.03 22.61 -18.53
CA VAL A 98 0.68 21.33 -18.38
C VAL A 98 -0.29 20.19 -18.11
N ILE A 99 -1.38 20.43 -17.38
CA ILE A 99 -2.39 19.40 -17.13
C ILE A 99 -3.16 19.03 -18.39
N GLU A 100 -3.51 20.00 -19.23
CA GLU A 100 -4.16 19.73 -20.52
C GLU A 100 -3.28 18.80 -21.37
N LYS A 101 -2.02 19.18 -21.58
CA LYS A 101 -1.02 18.36 -22.27
C LYS A 101 -0.82 16.98 -21.63
N ALA A 102 -0.81 16.91 -20.30
CA ALA A 102 -0.65 15.66 -19.56
C ALA A 102 -1.82 14.69 -19.80
N LYS A 103 -3.06 15.20 -19.82
CA LYS A 103 -4.25 14.40 -20.11
C LYS A 103 -4.20 13.86 -21.54
N ASP A 104 -3.86 14.71 -22.50
CA ASP A 104 -3.74 14.31 -23.91
C ASP A 104 -2.64 13.29 -24.11
N TRP A 105 -1.48 13.48 -23.47
CA TRP A 105 -0.39 12.51 -23.48
C TRP A 105 -0.88 11.15 -22.97
N ALA A 106 -1.56 11.12 -21.82
CA ALA A 106 -2.06 9.88 -21.23
C ALA A 106 -3.07 9.17 -22.16
N LEU A 107 -3.97 9.93 -22.81
CA LEU A 107 -4.93 9.41 -23.78
C LEU A 107 -4.25 8.82 -25.01
N MET A 108 -3.30 9.55 -25.62
CA MET A 108 -2.63 9.15 -26.85
C MET A 108 -1.63 8.00 -26.67
N HIS A 109 -1.07 7.83 -25.47
CA HIS A 109 -0.11 6.77 -25.14
C HIS A 109 -0.73 5.63 -24.34
N GLY A 110 -2.06 5.59 -24.22
CA GLY A 110 -2.80 4.46 -23.66
C GLY A 110 -2.62 4.25 -22.15
N ALA A 111 -2.24 5.29 -21.39
CA ALA A 111 -2.31 5.29 -19.92
C ALA A 111 -3.77 5.47 -19.47
N CYS A 112 -4.63 4.53 -19.87
CA CYS A 112 -6.08 4.64 -19.88
C CYS A 112 -6.80 3.45 -19.25
N MET A 113 -8.07 3.66 -18.89
CA MET A 113 -9.00 2.65 -18.41
C MET A 113 -10.39 2.87 -19.02
N ARG A 114 -11.25 1.87 -18.95
CA ARG A 114 -12.69 2.03 -19.23
C ARG A 114 -13.39 2.66 -18.03
N SER A 115 -14.43 3.43 -18.30
CA SER A 115 -15.30 3.98 -17.26
C SER A 115 -16.08 2.86 -16.56
N ARG A 116 -16.19 2.97 -15.24
CA ARG A 116 -17.02 2.10 -14.40
C ARG A 116 -18.49 2.50 -14.39
N THR A 117 -18.78 3.77 -14.65
CA THR A 117 -20.15 4.31 -14.61
C THR A 117 -20.78 4.39 -16.00
N ASN A 118 -19.97 4.54 -17.04
CA ASN A 118 -20.43 4.61 -18.43
C ASN A 118 -19.58 3.68 -19.31
N LEU A 119 -19.78 2.37 -19.15
CA LEU A 119 -18.99 1.36 -19.87
C LEU A 119 -19.33 1.42 -21.36
N ASN A 120 -18.34 1.83 -22.16
CA ASN A 120 -18.35 1.70 -23.61
C ASN A 120 -17.02 1.09 -24.05
N LYS A 121 -17.06 0.05 -24.90
CA LYS A 121 -15.87 -0.69 -25.31
C LYS A 121 -14.97 0.10 -26.26
N ASP A 122 -15.53 1.10 -26.95
CA ASP A 122 -14.88 1.97 -27.92
C ASP A 122 -14.43 3.31 -27.31
N VAL A 123 -14.68 3.51 -26.01
CA VAL A 123 -14.32 4.73 -25.28
C VAL A 123 -13.35 4.41 -24.15
N LEU A 124 -12.26 5.18 -24.09
CA LEU A 124 -11.28 5.15 -23.01
C LEU A 124 -11.24 6.51 -22.32
N GLN A 125 -10.94 6.50 -21.03
CA GLN A 125 -10.56 7.69 -20.27
C GLN A 125 -9.17 7.45 -19.70
N PHE A 126 -8.39 8.52 -19.50
CA PHE A 126 -7.09 8.38 -18.85
C PHE A 126 -7.25 7.76 -17.45
N ALA A 127 -6.32 6.90 -17.05
CA ALA A 127 -6.26 6.39 -15.69
C ALA A 127 -5.89 7.54 -14.74
N PRO A 128 -6.42 7.60 -13.50
CA PRO A 128 -5.97 8.61 -12.54
C PRO A 128 -4.46 8.60 -12.38
N PHE A 129 -3.81 9.77 -12.46
CA PHE A 129 -2.36 9.91 -12.37
C PHE A 129 -1.96 11.11 -11.52
N VAL A 130 -0.71 11.10 -11.07
CA VAL A 130 -0.10 12.22 -10.36
C VAL A 130 0.70 13.06 -11.34
N LEU A 131 0.51 14.39 -11.32
CA LEU A 131 1.09 15.29 -12.31
C LEU A 131 2.63 15.23 -12.31
N LEU A 132 3.24 15.35 -11.13
CA LEU A 132 4.69 15.36 -10.95
C LEU A 132 5.16 14.01 -10.35
N PRO A 133 6.35 13.53 -10.69
CA PRO A 133 6.89 12.31 -10.08
C PRO A 133 7.14 12.53 -8.59
N SER A 134 6.60 11.67 -7.75
CA SER A 134 6.74 11.79 -6.28
C SER A 134 8.14 11.43 -5.81
N THR A 135 8.70 12.23 -4.89
CA THR A 135 10.02 12.02 -4.29
C THR A 135 10.09 10.67 -3.57
N PHE A 136 11.19 9.94 -3.78
CA PHE A 136 11.49 8.70 -3.07
C PHE A 136 13.01 8.58 -2.81
N PRO A 137 13.45 8.12 -1.61
CA PRO A 137 14.87 7.98 -1.30
C PRO A 137 15.56 6.95 -2.19
N ARG A 138 16.65 7.35 -2.87
CA ARG A 138 17.38 6.47 -3.80
C ARG A 138 17.90 5.20 -3.14
N ARG A 139 18.39 5.29 -1.91
CA ARG A 139 18.91 4.14 -1.16
C ARG A 139 17.82 3.10 -0.92
N GLU A 140 16.66 3.53 -0.46
CA GLU A 140 15.55 2.64 -0.16
C GLU A 140 14.91 2.06 -1.43
N PHE A 141 14.87 2.82 -2.53
CA PHE A 141 14.45 2.31 -3.84
C PHE A 141 15.39 1.18 -4.32
N LYS A 142 16.71 1.39 -4.25
CA LYS A 142 17.70 0.36 -4.61
C LYS A 142 17.57 -0.88 -3.74
N LYS A 143 17.37 -0.71 -2.43
CA LYS A 143 17.10 -1.82 -1.50
C LYS A 143 15.87 -2.62 -1.91
N ALA A 144 14.77 -1.96 -2.29
CA ALA A 144 13.55 -2.62 -2.77
C ALA A 144 13.80 -3.42 -4.08
N VAL A 145 14.62 -2.87 -4.99
CA VAL A 145 15.00 -3.56 -6.23
C VAL A 145 15.87 -4.79 -5.94
N GLU A 146 16.89 -4.64 -5.10
CA GLU A 146 17.87 -5.69 -4.77
C GLU A 146 17.24 -6.85 -3.99
N ILE A 147 16.24 -6.59 -3.15
CA ILE A 147 15.58 -7.64 -2.36
C ILE A 147 14.56 -8.46 -3.17
N GLN A 148 14.07 -7.96 -4.30
CA GLN A 148 13.00 -8.62 -5.04
C GLN A 148 13.34 -10.07 -5.47
N PRO A 149 14.55 -10.39 -5.98
CA PRO A 149 14.92 -11.78 -6.28
C PRO A 149 14.96 -12.69 -5.04
N ILE A 150 15.26 -12.14 -3.86
CA ILE A 150 15.22 -12.89 -2.59
C ILE A 150 13.76 -13.21 -2.22
N LEU A 151 12.86 -12.24 -2.39
CA LEU A 151 11.42 -12.45 -2.15
C LEU A 151 10.79 -13.41 -3.15
N ASN A 152 11.23 -13.37 -4.41
CA ASN A 152 10.84 -14.35 -5.42
C ASN A 152 11.20 -15.78 -5.00
N GLU A 153 12.44 -15.98 -4.52
CA GLU A 153 12.90 -17.28 -3.99
C GLU A 153 12.08 -17.70 -2.77
N LEU A 154 11.84 -16.78 -1.83
CA LEU A 154 11.04 -17.04 -0.63
C LEU A 154 9.64 -17.52 -1.00
N VAL A 155 8.91 -16.77 -1.84
CA VAL A 155 7.56 -17.13 -2.28
C VAL A 155 7.57 -18.44 -3.05
N HIS A 156 8.57 -18.67 -3.91
CA HIS A 156 8.70 -19.92 -4.66
C HIS A 156 8.86 -21.13 -3.73
N LYS A 157 9.74 -21.05 -2.73
CA LYS A 157 9.95 -22.13 -1.76
C LYS A 157 8.72 -22.36 -0.89
N VAL A 158 8.08 -21.28 -0.41
CA VAL A 158 6.83 -21.32 0.36
C VAL A 158 5.70 -21.97 -0.45
N ALA A 159 5.56 -21.63 -1.73
CA ALA A 159 4.54 -22.19 -2.61
C ALA A 159 4.71 -23.71 -2.81
N HIS A 160 5.91 -24.25 -2.65
CA HIS A 160 6.18 -25.70 -2.76
C HIS A 160 6.29 -26.41 -1.41
N ASP A 161 6.14 -25.69 -0.28
CA ASP A 161 6.10 -26.28 1.06
C ASP A 161 4.65 -26.52 1.52
N TYR A 162 4.20 -27.76 1.32
CA TYR A 162 2.84 -28.15 1.68
C TYR A 162 2.57 -28.08 3.17
N GLU A 163 3.49 -28.58 4.01
CA GLU A 163 3.27 -28.63 5.45
C GLU A 163 3.14 -27.21 6.01
N PHE A 164 3.96 -26.28 5.51
CA PHE A 164 3.88 -24.88 5.88
C PHE A 164 2.57 -24.23 5.44
N LEU A 165 2.14 -24.41 4.18
CA LEU A 165 0.87 -23.83 3.70
C LEU A 165 -0.34 -24.44 4.44
N SER A 166 -0.37 -25.76 4.61
CA SER A 166 -1.45 -26.48 5.28
C SER A 166 -1.58 -26.07 6.75
N SER A 167 -0.46 -26.04 7.47
CA SER A 167 -0.46 -25.60 8.87
C SER A 167 -0.81 -24.12 9.04
N SER A 168 -0.31 -23.25 8.16
CA SER A 168 -0.55 -21.80 8.24
C SER A 168 -2.01 -21.42 7.95
N LEU A 169 -2.67 -22.13 7.04
CA LEU A 169 -4.03 -21.83 6.60
C LEU A 169 -5.12 -22.67 7.30
N LYS A 170 -4.73 -23.62 8.16
CA LYS A 170 -5.65 -24.55 8.84
C LYS A 170 -6.85 -23.85 9.48
N SER A 171 -6.59 -22.85 10.34
CA SER A 171 -7.65 -22.10 11.03
C SER A 171 -8.42 -21.18 10.10
N THR A 172 -7.73 -20.59 9.11
CA THR A 172 -8.37 -19.71 8.13
C THR A 172 -9.38 -20.47 7.25
N ASN A 173 -9.06 -21.71 6.86
CA ASN A 173 -9.92 -22.56 6.04
C ASN A 173 -11.24 -22.95 6.73
N THR A 174 -11.34 -22.89 8.06
CA THR A 174 -12.60 -23.20 8.75
C THR A 174 -13.60 -22.04 8.70
N VAL A 175 -13.11 -20.81 8.52
CA VAL A 175 -13.92 -19.58 8.63
C VAL A 175 -14.00 -18.75 7.35
N ASP A 176 -13.02 -18.85 6.44
CA ASP A 176 -13.01 -18.12 5.18
C ASP A 176 -13.33 -19.02 3.98
N HIS A 177 -14.55 -18.92 3.46
CA HIS A 177 -15.02 -19.75 2.35
C HIS A 177 -14.14 -19.64 1.11
N PHE A 178 -13.71 -18.44 0.74
CA PHE A 178 -12.91 -18.23 -0.48
C PHE A 178 -11.55 -18.92 -0.39
N THR A 179 -10.81 -18.70 0.69
CA THR A 179 -9.51 -19.37 0.93
C THR A 179 -9.70 -20.89 1.03
N ARG A 180 -10.77 -21.36 1.68
CA ARG A 180 -11.08 -22.80 1.75
C ARG A 180 -11.24 -23.41 0.37
N ARG A 181 -12.00 -22.78 -0.54
CA ARG A 181 -12.20 -23.27 -1.92
C ARG A 181 -10.90 -23.31 -2.72
N LEU A 182 -10.03 -22.31 -2.56
CA LEU A 182 -8.68 -22.33 -3.14
C LEU A 182 -7.85 -23.50 -2.59
N PHE A 183 -7.92 -23.75 -1.29
CA PHE A 183 -7.22 -24.85 -0.62
C PHE A 183 -7.78 -26.23 -1.01
N GLU A 184 -9.09 -26.36 -1.22
CA GLU A 184 -9.71 -27.60 -1.74
C GLU A 184 -9.19 -27.95 -3.15
N ILE A 185 -8.98 -26.96 -4.01
CA ILE A 185 -8.32 -27.16 -5.32
C ILE A 185 -6.88 -27.61 -5.11
N TYR A 186 -6.14 -27.00 -4.18
CA TYR A 186 -4.78 -27.43 -3.84
C TYR A 186 -4.74 -28.92 -3.44
N GLU A 187 -5.55 -29.31 -2.46
CA GLU A 187 -5.68 -30.69 -2.00
C GLU A 187 -6.00 -31.66 -3.13
N THR A 188 -6.95 -31.29 -3.98
CA THR A 188 -7.40 -32.13 -5.10
C THR A 188 -6.27 -32.36 -6.10
N VAL A 189 -5.57 -31.30 -6.51
CA VAL A 189 -4.47 -31.40 -7.48
C VAL A 189 -3.30 -32.20 -6.91
N ARG A 190 -3.01 -32.11 -5.61
CA ARG A 190 -1.98 -32.96 -4.99
C ARG A 190 -2.38 -34.42 -4.96
N LYS A 191 -3.62 -34.73 -4.57
CA LYS A 191 -4.15 -36.11 -4.51
C LYS A 191 -4.16 -36.78 -5.88
N ASP A 192 -4.48 -36.01 -6.93
CA ASP A 192 -4.48 -36.50 -8.31
C ASP A 192 -3.08 -36.67 -8.91
N GLY A 193 -2.04 -36.19 -8.22
CA GLY A 193 -0.68 -36.08 -8.74
C GLY A 193 -0.46 -34.79 -9.55
N ILE A 194 0.59 -34.05 -9.19
CA ILE A 194 0.96 -32.78 -9.84
C ILE A 194 1.33 -33.04 -11.30
N THR A 195 0.48 -32.58 -12.21
CA THR A 195 0.63 -32.83 -13.65
C THR A 195 1.62 -31.87 -14.32
N GLN A 196 1.65 -30.62 -13.87
CA GLN A 196 2.62 -29.61 -14.33
C GLN A 196 3.42 -29.12 -13.12
N PRO A 197 4.66 -29.61 -12.92
CA PRO A 197 5.47 -29.22 -11.78
C PRO A 197 6.05 -27.80 -11.90
N THR A 198 6.25 -27.30 -13.13
CA THR A 198 6.77 -25.95 -13.36
C THR A 198 5.68 -24.89 -13.17
N SER A 199 5.96 -23.90 -12.33
CA SER A 199 5.10 -22.73 -12.11
C SER A 199 5.81 -21.45 -12.55
N LEU A 200 5.03 -20.48 -13.04
CA LEU A 200 5.48 -19.10 -13.28
C LEU A 200 4.90 -18.19 -12.19
N GLY A 201 5.73 -17.41 -11.54
CA GLY A 201 5.34 -16.34 -10.62
C GLY A 201 5.67 -14.98 -11.22
N LEU A 202 4.64 -14.20 -11.55
CA LEU A 202 4.74 -12.76 -11.84
C LEU A 202 4.31 -11.97 -10.60
N LEU A 203 5.29 -11.69 -9.74
CA LEU A 203 5.08 -11.19 -8.39
C LEU A 203 5.23 -9.67 -8.33
N ARG A 204 4.59 -9.04 -7.34
CA ARG A 204 4.87 -7.64 -6.99
C ARG A 204 4.92 -7.44 -5.49
N SER A 205 6.08 -7.05 -4.96
CA SER A 205 6.20 -6.66 -3.55
C SER A 205 5.94 -5.17 -3.39
N ASP A 206 5.00 -4.81 -2.53
CA ASP A 206 4.58 -3.42 -2.31
C ASP A 206 5.15 -2.89 -0.98
N TYR A 207 5.61 -1.65 -0.96
CA TYR A 207 6.34 -1.02 0.14
C TYR A 207 5.84 0.39 0.43
N LEU A 208 5.80 0.74 1.71
CA LEU A 208 5.72 2.11 2.18
C LEU A 208 7.04 2.49 2.85
N LEU A 209 7.51 3.71 2.63
CA LEU A 209 8.57 4.28 3.44
C LEU A 209 8.01 4.56 4.84
N ASN A 210 8.73 4.24 5.91
CA ASN A 210 8.28 4.52 7.28
C ASN A 210 9.00 5.75 7.84
N CYS A 211 8.27 6.74 8.36
CA CYS A 211 8.84 7.95 8.96
C CYS A 211 9.74 7.65 10.15
N ASP A 212 9.34 6.70 11.01
CA ASP A 212 10.03 6.46 12.28
C ASP A 212 11.43 5.86 12.06
N SER A 213 11.57 4.97 11.08
CA SER A 213 12.83 4.30 10.77
C SER A 213 13.58 4.89 9.57
N GLY A 214 12.90 5.68 8.72
CA GLY A 214 13.44 6.14 7.44
C GLY A 214 13.72 5.00 6.46
N THR A 215 13.11 3.83 6.66
CA THR A 215 13.33 2.61 5.84
C THR A 215 12.03 2.12 5.23
N ILE A 216 12.14 1.40 4.12
CA ILE A 216 10.98 0.73 3.52
C ILE A 216 10.46 -0.41 4.41
N LYS A 217 9.14 -0.52 4.48
CA LYS A 217 8.41 -1.61 5.10
C LYS A 217 7.44 -2.22 4.10
N GLN A 218 7.43 -3.54 4.02
CA GLN A 218 6.58 -4.27 3.08
C GLN A 218 5.12 -4.19 3.54
N VAL A 219 4.26 -3.76 2.64
CA VAL A 219 2.80 -3.73 2.82
C VAL A 219 2.23 -5.13 2.61
N GLU A 220 2.59 -5.75 1.49
CA GLU A 220 2.16 -7.06 1.04
C GLU A 220 3.04 -7.56 -0.11
N ILE A 221 2.89 -8.83 -0.46
CA ILE A 221 3.40 -9.39 -1.71
C ILE A 221 2.23 -9.94 -2.52
N ASN A 222 2.08 -9.44 -3.74
CA ASN A 222 1.04 -9.84 -4.68
C ASN A 222 1.57 -11.01 -5.51
N THR A 223 0.91 -12.16 -5.44
CA THR A 223 1.32 -13.36 -6.18
C THR A 223 0.37 -13.73 -7.32
N VAL A 224 -0.80 -13.09 -7.39
CA VAL A 224 -1.83 -13.30 -8.41
C VAL A 224 -2.26 -11.96 -9.01
N ALA A 225 -2.44 -11.92 -10.33
CA ALA A 225 -2.97 -10.76 -11.07
C ALA A 225 -2.30 -9.41 -10.73
N SER A 226 -0.99 -9.43 -10.46
CA SER A 226 -0.15 -8.25 -10.21
C SER A 226 -0.26 -7.24 -11.35
N SER A 227 -1.16 -6.27 -11.19
CA SER A 227 -1.52 -5.31 -12.23
C SER A 227 -0.53 -4.15 -12.38
N PHE A 228 -0.73 -3.34 -13.41
CA PHE A 228 -0.05 -2.07 -13.71
C PHE A 228 1.36 -2.17 -14.27
N GLY A 229 1.89 -3.36 -14.54
CA GLY A 229 3.19 -3.51 -15.22
C GLY A 229 3.21 -2.89 -16.62
N GLY A 230 2.07 -2.84 -17.32
CA GLY A 230 1.94 -2.24 -18.65
C GLY A 230 1.93 -0.71 -18.58
N ILE A 231 0.98 -0.15 -17.82
CA ILE A 231 0.84 1.32 -17.74
C ILE A 231 2.03 1.95 -17.00
N SER A 232 2.55 1.35 -15.92
CA SER A 232 3.66 1.94 -15.14
C SER A 232 4.95 2.08 -15.95
N THR A 233 5.17 1.19 -16.93
CA THR A 233 6.30 1.29 -17.87
C THR A 233 6.26 2.59 -18.67
N HIS A 234 5.07 3.04 -19.07
CA HIS A 234 4.87 4.27 -19.83
C HIS A 234 4.86 5.53 -18.95
N LEU A 235 4.53 5.41 -17.66
CA LEU A 235 4.47 6.53 -16.72
C LEU A 235 5.84 7.22 -16.51
N GLY A 236 6.95 6.48 -16.68
CA GLY A 236 8.28 7.08 -16.70
C GLY A 236 8.47 8.04 -17.88
N HIS A 237 7.95 7.71 -19.07
CA HIS A 237 7.98 8.60 -20.23
C HIS A 237 7.06 9.81 -20.04
N TYR A 238 5.87 9.58 -19.47
CA TYR A 238 4.94 10.64 -19.09
C TYR A 238 5.61 11.69 -18.18
N HIS A 239 6.26 11.27 -17.09
CA HIS A 239 6.90 12.23 -16.18
C HIS A 239 8.14 12.89 -16.77
N ARG A 240 8.86 12.24 -17.69
CA ARG A 240 9.91 12.90 -18.48
C ARG A 240 9.34 14.03 -19.35
N TYR A 241 8.21 13.77 -20.02
CA TYR A 241 7.50 14.75 -20.81
C TYR A 241 7.02 15.94 -19.95
N VAL A 242 6.38 15.69 -18.81
CA VAL A 242 5.93 16.77 -17.91
C VAL A 242 7.11 17.61 -17.40
N LEU A 243 8.24 17.00 -17.03
CA LEU A 243 9.42 17.76 -16.62
C LEU A 243 10.03 18.60 -17.76
N GLN A 244 9.96 18.12 -19.01
CA GLN A 244 10.34 18.87 -20.20
C GLN A 244 9.49 20.12 -20.39
N GLU A 245 8.16 19.97 -20.31
CA GLU A 245 7.22 21.10 -20.41
C GLU A 245 7.43 22.14 -19.31
N LEU A 246 7.95 21.72 -18.15
CA LEU A 246 8.30 22.60 -17.04
C LEU A 246 9.73 23.16 -17.12
N GLY A 247 10.49 22.88 -18.18
CA GLY A 247 11.87 23.36 -18.37
C GLY A 247 12.89 22.69 -17.44
N ARG A 248 12.59 21.51 -16.90
CA ARG A 248 13.39 20.79 -15.89
C ARG A 248 14.06 19.53 -16.42
N MET A 249 14.76 19.67 -17.55
CA MET A 249 15.56 18.60 -18.16
C MET A 249 16.64 18.04 -17.22
N ASP A 250 17.16 18.88 -16.32
CA ASP A 250 18.16 18.53 -15.30
C ASP A 250 17.69 17.42 -14.35
N MET A 251 16.37 17.24 -14.21
CA MET A 251 15.75 16.31 -13.27
C MET A 251 15.53 14.90 -13.84
N ILE A 252 15.54 14.74 -15.17
CA ILE A 252 15.19 13.47 -15.84
C ILE A 252 16.08 12.31 -15.39
N GLN A 253 17.37 12.58 -15.15
CA GLN A 253 18.36 11.60 -14.67
C GLN A 253 18.01 10.98 -13.29
N ASN A 254 17.07 11.58 -12.55
CA ASN A 254 16.61 11.07 -11.27
C ASN A 254 15.35 10.19 -11.38
N LEU A 255 14.78 10.05 -12.58
CA LEU A 255 13.72 9.08 -12.86
C LEU A 255 14.34 7.73 -13.21
N PRO A 256 14.07 6.65 -12.47
CA PRO A 256 14.62 5.35 -12.77
C PRO A 256 13.98 4.78 -14.04
N GLU A 257 14.74 3.96 -14.75
CA GLU A 257 14.19 3.17 -15.86
C GLU A 257 13.19 2.14 -15.36
N ASN A 258 12.19 1.85 -16.19
CA ASN A 258 11.15 0.90 -15.89
C ASN A 258 10.92 -0.02 -17.09
N HIS A 259 11.23 -1.30 -16.92
CA HIS A 259 11.09 -2.35 -17.95
C HIS A 259 10.06 -3.40 -17.54
N ALA A 260 9.11 -3.04 -16.66
CA ALA A 260 8.17 -3.97 -16.05
C ALA A 260 7.39 -4.76 -17.12
N LEU A 261 6.82 -4.07 -18.12
CA LEU A 261 6.07 -4.69 -19.20
C LEU A 261 6.93 -5.71 -19.97
N GLN A 262 8.12 -5.30 -20.39
CA GLN A 262 9.05 -6.12 -21.17
C GLN A 262 9.44 -7.37 -20.40
N GLY A 263 9.86 -7.21 -19.14
CA GLY A 263 10.35 -8.34 -18.34
C GLY A 263 9.25 -9.28 -17.87
N LEU A 264 8.04 -8.80 -17.57
CA LEU A 264 6.88 -9.66 -17.29
C LEU A 264 6.50 -10.48 -18.53
N CYS A 265 6.51 -9.87 -19.73
CA CYS A 265 6.25 -10.56 -20.99
C CYS A 265 7.35 -11.57 -21.32
N GLN A 266 8.62 -11.22 -21.09
CA GLN A 266 9.72 -12.16 -21.22
C GLN A 266 9.53 -13.37 -20.29
N GLY A 267 9.08 -13.17 -19.05
CA GLY A 267 8.75 -14.27 -18.13
C GLY A 267 7.69 -15.23 -18.69
N MET A 268 6.64 -14.69 -19.30
CA MET A 268 5.61 -15.51 -19.98
C MET A 268 6.16 -16.24 -21.20
N LEU A 269 7.03 -15.60 -21.99
CA LEU A 269 7.68 -16.25 -23.13
C LEU A 269 8.65 -17.36 -22.71
N GLU A 270 9.41 -17.17 -21.63
CA GLU A 270 10.26 -18.23 -21.07
C GLU A 270 9.43 -19.42 -20.58
N ALA A 271 8.30 -19.17 -19.90
CA ALA A 271 7.37 -20.24 -19.53
C ALA A 271 6.80 -20.96 -20.76
N TRP A 272 6.42 -20.21 -21.81
CA TRP A 272 5.90 -20.79 -23.05
C TRP A 272 6.95 -21.64 -23.79
N LYS A 273 8.22 -21.20 -23.82
CA LYS A 273 9.34 -21.99 -24.34
C LYS A 273 9.54 -23.28 -23.54
N LEU A 274 9.45 -23.21 -22.21
CA LEU A 274 9.57 -24.38 -21.33
C LEU A 274 8.42 -25.37 -21.52
N TYR A 275 7.22 -24.90 -21.86
CA TYR A 275 6.11 -25.77 -22.26
C TYR A 275 6.41 -26.57 -23.54
N ASN A 276 7.26 -26.02 -24.41
CA ASN A 276 7.84 -26.69 -25.58
C ASN A 276 6.81 -27.20 -26.61
N ASN A 277 5.83 -26.34 -26.94
CA ASN A 277 4.90 -26.57 -28.04
C ASN A 277 4.62 -25.25 -28.77
N GLU A 278 5.21 -25.07 -29.95
CA GLU A 278 5.11 -23.82 -30.73
C GLU A 278 3.70 -23.49 -31.21
N LYS A 279 2.78 -24.47 -31.23
CA LYS A 279 1.37 -24.27 -31.59
C LYS A 279 0.50 -23.88 -30.40
N ALA A 280 1.01 -24.02 -29.18
CA ALA A 280 0.25 -23.75 -27.97
C ALA A 280 0.08 -22.24 -27.77
N VAL A 281 -1.05 -21.85 -27.16
CA VAL A 281 -1.38 -20.44 -26.91
C VAL A 281 -1.03 -20.03 -25.48
N ILE A 282 -0.79 -18.73 -25.28
CA ILE A 282 -0.83 -18.09 -23.96
C ILE A 282 -2.26 -17.59 -23.73
N MET A 283 -2.93 -18.13 -22.71
CA MET A 283 -4.30 -17.74 -22.36
C MET A 283 -4.32 -16.78 -21.18
N PHE A 284 -4.86 -15.59 -21.38
CA PHE A 284 -5.16 -14.64 -20.33
C PHE A 284 -6.54 -14.96 -19.75
N VAL A 285 -6.58 -15.26 -18.44
CA VAL A 285 -7.83 -15.42 -17.69
C VAL A 285 -8.24 -14.05 -17.16
N VAL A 286 -9.35 -13.50 -17.64
CA VAL A 286 -9.73 -12.09 -17.46
C VAL A 286 -11.07 -11.95 -16.76
N GLU A 287 -11.35 -10.76 -16.23
CA GLU A 287 -12.65 -10.45 -15.62
C GLU A 287 -13.74 -10.38 -16.70
N ASP A 288 -15.00 -10.59 -16.31
CA ASP A 288 -16.16 -10.45 -17.22
C ASP A 288 -16.20 -9.05 -17.85
N VAL A 289 -15.85 -8.04 -17.05
CA VAL A 289 -15.68 -6.66 -17.49
C VAL A 289 -14.29 -6.17 -17.10
N THR A 290 -13.37 -6.16 -18.06
CA THR A 290 -12.03 -5.60 -17.86
C THR A 290 -12.06 -4.07 -17.95
N TYR A 291 -12.06 -3.40 -16.79
CA TYR A 291 -11.92 -1.94 -16.71
C TYR A 291 -10.49 -1.47 -16.95
N ASN A 292 -9.50 -2.20 -16.43
CA ASN A 292 -8.07 -1.91 -16.60
C ASN A 292 -7.53 -2.47 -17.94
N ILE A 293 -8.24 -2.20 -19.04
CA ILE A 293 -8.02 -2.89 -20.32
C ILE A 293 -6.66 -2.56 -20.95
N CYS A 294 -6.19 -1.31 -20.86
CA CYS A 294 -4.94 -0.92 -21.50
C CYS A 294 -3.74 -1.62 -20.86
N ASP A 295 -3.72 -1.71 -19.53
CA ASP A 295 -2.68 -2.46 -18.83
C ASP A 295 -2.60 -3.92 -19.28
N GLN A 296 -3.75 -4.57 -19.46
CA GLN A 296 -3.80 -5.95 -19.95
C GLN A 296 -3.39 -6.06 -21.42
N ARG A 297 -3.90 -5.18 -22.29
CA ARG A 297 -3.62 -5.21 -23.73
C ARG A 297 -2.16 -4.93 -24.07
N PHE A 298 -1.50 -4.06 -23.30
CA PHE A 298 -0.07 -3.82 -23.49
C PHE A 298 0.77 -5.08 -23.33
N HIS A 299 0.39 -6.01 -22.44
CA HIS A 299 1.10 -7.30 -22.34
C HIS A 299 0.93 -8.13 -23.62
N GLU A 300 -0.24 -8.12 -24.24
CA GLU A 300 -0.49 -8.86 -25.49
C GLU A 300 0.31 -8.28 -26.65
N PHE A 301 0.34 -6.95 -26.76
CA PHE A 301 1.10 -6.25 -27.79
C PHE A 301 2.60 -6.46 -27.61
N GLU A 302 3.09 -6.39 -26.37
CA GLU A 302 4.51 -6.62 -26.06
C GLU A 302 4.90 -8.08 -26.31
N LEU A 303 4.08 -9.06 -25.93
CA LEU A 303 4.32 -10.48 -26.23
C LEU A 303 4.48 -10.72 -27.73
N ARG A 304 3.58 -10.14 -28.54
CA ARG A 304 3.64 -10.24 -30.00
C ARG A 304 4.83 -9.48 -30.60
N SER A 305 5.21 -8.34 -30.01
CA SER A 305 6.39 -7.58 -30.42
C SER A 305 7.67 -8.37 -30.19
N GLN A 306 7.82 -9.00 -29.02
CA GLN A 306 8.97 -9.82 -28.66
C GLN A 306 9.01 -11.16 -29.41
N ASN A 307 7.83 -11.77 -29.65
CA ASN A 307 7.72 -13.00 -30.43
C ASN A 307 6.41 -13.02 -31.25
N PRO A 308 6.47 -12.67 -32.55
CA PRO A 308 5.29 -12.60 -33.43
C PRO A 308 4.51 -13.92 -33.54
N ASN A 309 5.19 -15.06 -33.33
CA ASN A 309 4.61 -16.38 -33.52
C ASN A 309 3.74 -16.84 -32.34
N VAL A 310 3.87 -16.24 -31.15
CA VAL A 310 3.17 -16.70 -29.95
C VAL A 310 1.70 -16.25 -29.97
N PRO A 311 0.72 -17.17 -30.07
CA PRO A 311 -0.68 -16.80 -30.04
C PRO A 311 -1.11 -16.44 -28.62
N VAL A 312 -1.85 -15.33 -28.48
CA VAL A 312 -2.43 -14.89 -27.21
C VAL A 312 -3.94 -14.82 -27.34
N ILE A 313 -4.65 -15.45 -26.38
CA ILE A 313 -6.11 -15.44 -26.32
C ILE A 313 -6.58 -14.96 -24.94
N ARG A 314 -7.83 -14.47 -24.87
CA ARG A 314 -8.45 -14.01 -23.63
C ARG A 314 -9.75 -14.76 -23.39
N ARG A 315 -9.97 -15.25 -22.17
CA ARG A 315 -11.22 -15.88 -21.74
C ARG A 315 -11.51 -15.54 -20.28
N ASN A 316 -12.79 -15.40 -19.92
CA ASN A 316 -13.19 -15.40 -18.52
C ASN A 316 -13.35 -16.85 -18.02
N LEU A 317 -13.54 -17.02 -16.70
CA LEU A 317 -13.68 -18.34 -16.08
C LEU A 317 -14.90 -19.11 -16.60
N THR A 318 -16.02 -18.43 -16.85
CA THR A 318 -17.25 -19.04 -17.40
C THR A 318 -17.02 -19.64 -18.78
N GLN A 319 -16.43 -18.88 -19.72
CA GLN A 319 -16.10 -19.37 -21.05
C GLN A 319 -15.13 -20.56 -21.03
N ILE A 320 -14.21 -20.59 -20.07
CA ILE A 320 -13.30 -21.72 -19.88
C ILE A 320 -14.09 -22.95 -19.40
N SER A 321 -15.00 -22.79 -18.44
CA SER A 321 -15.86 -23.88 -17.96
C SER A 321 -16.71 -24.50 -19.08
N GLU A 322 -17.22 -23.68 -20.00
CA GLU A 322 -18.13 -24.12 -21.05
C GLU A 322 -17.43 -24.85 -22.21
N ARG A 323 -16.17 -24.48 -22.49
CA ARG A 323 -15.52 -24.81 -23.77
C ARG A 323 -14.20 -25.58 -23.61
N ALA A 324 -13.58 -25.53 -22.43
CA ALA A 324 -12.31 -26.19 -22.21
C ALA A 324 -12.47 -27.64 -21.76
N LYS A 325 -11.53 -28.48 -22.16
CA LYS A 325 -11.44 -29.88 -21.75
C LYS A 325 -9.99 -30.33 -21.59
N LEU A 326 -9.78 -31.45 -20.92
CA LEU A 326 -8.47 -32.10 -20.87
C LEU A 326 -8.31 -33.12 -21.99
N GLY A 327 -7.18 -33.07 -22.69
CA GLY A 327 -6.74 -34.11 -23.63
C GLY A 327 -6.25 -35.38 -22.92
N SER A 328 -5.84 -36.38 -23.71
CA SER A 328 -5.41 -37.68 -23.18
C SER A 328 -4.14 -37.61 -22.34
N LYS A 329 -3.27 -36.61 -22.54
CA LYS A 329 -2.10 -36.37 -21.69
C LYS A 329 -2.29 -35.13 -20.81
N LYS A 330 -3.55 -34.83 -20.47
CA LYS A 330 -3.97 -33.68 -19.66
C LYS A 330 -3.62 -32.32 -20.28
N GLU A 331 -3.52 -32.23 -21.60
CA GLU A 331 -3.47 -30.95 -22.31
C GLU A 331 -4.73 -30.14 -22.03
N LEU A 332 -4.62 -28.84 -21.74
CA LEU A 332 -5.81 -27.98 -21.72
C LEU A 332 -6.15 -27.60 -23.15
N ILE A 333 -7.29 -28.07 -23.65
CA ILE A 333 -7.78 -27.79 -25.00
C ILE A 333 -8.98 -26.87 -24.90
N LEU A 334 -8.94 -25.73 -25.57
CA LEU A 334 -10.03 -24.76 -25.68
C LEU A 334 -10.23 -24.42 -27.14
N ASP A 335 -11.40 -24.70 -27.71
CA ASP A 335 -11.71 -24.42 -29.13
C ASP A 335 -10.64 -24.99 -30.09
N ASP A 336 -10.25 -26.25 -29.87
CA ASP A 336 -9.17 -26.95 -30.61
C ASP A 336 -7.77 -26.35 -30.47
N MET A 337 -7.59 -25.35 -29.61
CA MET A 337 -6.28 -24.78 -29.26
C MET A 337 -5.74 -25.41 -27.98
N GLU A 338 -4.50 -25.90 -28.02
CA GLU A 338 -3.76 -26.30 -26.81
C GLU A 338 -3.26 -25.05 -26.08
N VAL A 339 -3.53 -24.95 -24.78
CA VAL A 339 -3.05 -23.86 -23.93
C VAL A 339 -1.74 -24.29 -23.24
N GLY A 340 -0.67 -23.53 -23.49
CA GLY A 340 0.65 -23.79 -22.92
C GLY A 340 0.92 -23.02 -21.63
N VAL A 341 0.45 -21.76 -21.56
CA VAL A 341 0.60 -20.89 -20.39
C VAL A 341 -0.74 -20.24 -20.06
N ILE A 342 -1.09 -20.23 -18.77
CA ILE A 342 -2.30 -19.61 -18.24
C ILE A 342 -1.89 -18.42 -17.38
N TYR A 343 -2.21 -17.21 -17.81
CA TYR A 343 -1.92 -15.98 -17.08
C TYR A 343 -3.18 -15.41 -16.44
N PHE A 344 -3.25 -15.44 -15.11
CA PHE A 344 -4.39 -14.93 -14.37
C PHE A 344 -4.34 -13.41 -14.21
N ARG A 345 -5.33 -12.75 -14.82
CA ARG A 345 -5.74 -11.36 -14.54
C ARG A 345 -7.06 -11.28 -13.77
N ALA A 346 -7.65 -12.43 -13.42
CA ALA A 346 -8.86 -12.58 -12.62
C ALA A 346 -8.72 -13.79 -11.67
N GLY A 347 -9.78 -14.08 -10.90
CA GLY A 347 -9.82 -15.24 -9.99
C GLY A 347 -9.17 -15.02 -8.62
N TYR A 348 -8.81 -13.78 -8.27
CA TYR A 348 -8.20 -13.39 -6.98
C TYR A 348 -9.20 -12.85 -5.95
N GLU A 349 -10.47 -12.74 -6.31
CA GLU A 349 -11.53 -12.29 -5.41
C GLU A 349 -12.80 -13.13 -5.59
N PRO A 350 -13.67 -13.21 -4.57
CA PRO A 350 -14.90 -14.01 -4.63
C PRO A 350 -15.84 -13.61 -5.78
N GLY A 351 -15.90 -12.32 -6.13
CA GLY A 351 -16.78 -11.82 -7.19
C GLY A 351 -16.49 -12.41 -8.58
N HIS A 352 -15.30 -12.96 -8.80
CA HIS A 352 -14.95 -13.67 -10.03
C HIS A 352 -15.49 -15.11 -10.09
N TYR A 353 -16.07 -15.63 -8.99
CA TYR A 353 -16.60 -16.98 -8.86
C TYR A 353 -18.08 -16.93 -8.52
N HIS A 354 -18.91 -16.53 -9.48
CA HIS A 354 -20.34 -16.34 -9.28
C HIS A 354 -21.14 -17.67 -9.31
N SER A 355 -20.52 -18.77 -9.76
CA SER A 355 -21.08 -20.11 -9.73
C SER A 355 -20.01 -21.20 -9.57
N GLU A 356 -20.43 -22.47 -9.48
CA GLU A 356 -19.52 -23.62 -9.47
C GLU A 356 -18.77 -23.79 -10.81
N ASN A 357 -19.28 -23.23 -11.91
CA ASN A 357 -18.60 -23.30 -13.21
C ASN A 357 -17.22 -22.64 -13.15
N GLU A 358 -17.10 -21.49 -12.50
CA GLU A 358 -15.82 -20.78 -12.39
C GLU A 358 -14.83 -21.54 -11.50
N TRP A 359 -15.31 -22.20 -10.44
CA TRP A 359 -14.49 -23.08 -9.60
C TRP A 359 -14.03 -24.33 -10.36
N ASN A 360 -14.93 -24.95 -11.14
CA ASN A 360 -14.62 -26.10 -11.98
C ASN A 360 -13.61 -25.73 -13.08
N ALA A 361 -13.75 -24.56 -13.70
CA ALA A 361 -12.77 -24.04 -14.65
C ALA A 361 -11.40 -23.85 -14.01
N ARG A 362 -11.34 -23.27 -12.79
CA ARG A 362 -10.09 -23.14 -12.05
C ARG A 362 -9.45 -24.50 -11.78
N LEU A 363 -10.21 -25.47 -11.28
CA LEU A 363 -9.71 -26.82 -11.02
C LEU A 363 -9.23 -27.52 -12.32
N LEU A 364 -9.99 -27.41 -13.41
CA LEU A 364 -9.64 -27.95 -14.73
C LEU A 364 -8.28 -27.41 -15.20
N MET A 365 -8.08 -26.10 -15.09
CA MET A 365 -6.82 -25.44 -15.43
C MET A 365 -5.66 -25.95 -14.56
N GLU A 366 -5.84 -26.05 -13.25
CA GLU A 366 -4.78 -26.51 -12.33
C GLU A 366 -4.40 -27.97 -12.58
N ARG A 367 -5.36 -28.84 -12.93
CA ARG A 367 -5.13 -30.24 -13.32
C ARG A 367 -4.41 -30.41 -14.67
N SER A 368 -4.37 -29.37 -15.50
CA SER A 368 -3.77 -29.45 -16.83
C SER A 368 -2.25 -29.40 -16.83
N ARG A 369 -1.66 -29.80 -17.96
CA ARG A 369 -0.22 -29.63 -18.26
C ARG A 369 0.20 -28.18 -18.48
N ALA A 370 -0.73 -27.23 -18.69
CA ALA A 370 -0.36 -25.84 -18.92
C ALA A 370 0.39 -25.27 -17.71
N ILE A 371 1.37 -24.38 -17.94
CA ILE A 371 2.08 -23.67 -16.87
C ILE A 371 1.19 -22.53 -16.37
N LYS A 372 0.89 -22.54 -15.08
CA LYS A 372 0.02 -21.53 -14.46
C LYS A 372 0.85 -20.34 -13.95
N CYS A 373 0.27 -19.15 -14.10
CA CYS A 373 0.80 -17.89 -13.61
C CYS A 373 -0.27 -17.08 -12.86
N PRO A 374 -0.37 -17.23 -11.53
CA PRO A 374 0.29 -18.24 -10.69
C PRO A 374 -0.44 -19.59 -10.70
N SER A 375 0.23 -20.65 -10.26
CA SER A 375 -0.44 -21.89 -9.81
C SER A 375 -1.23 -21.65 -8.50
N ILE A 376 -2.11 -22.59 -8.15
CA ILE A 376 -2.92 -22.48 -6.92
C ILE A 376 -2.05 -22.37 -5.65
N TYR A 377 -0.88 -22.99 -5.62
CA TYR A 377 0.01 -22.94 -4.44
C TYR A 377 0.69 -21.57 -4.30
N TYR A 378 1.09 -20.96 -5.42
CA TYR A 378 1.57 -19.57 -5.44
C TYR A 378 0.49 -18.58 -5.04
N HIS A 379 -0.76 -18.82 -5.44
CA HIS A 379 -1.89 -18.00 -5.02
C HIS A 379 -2.05 -18.07 -3.49
N LEU A 380 -2.07 -19.27 -2.90
CA LEU A 380 -2.14 -19.45 -1.45
C LEU A 380 -0.95 -18.85 -0.70
N ALA A 381 0.25 -18.94 -1.27
CA ALA A 381 1.47 -18.34 -0.71
C ALA A 381 1.42 -16.80 -0.62
N GLY A 382 0.55 -16.15 -1.40
CA GLY A 382 0.34 -14.70 -1.36
C GLY A 382 -0.65 -14.22 -0.31
N THR A 383 -1.32 -15.14 0.39
CA THR A 383 -2.31 -14.77 1.41
C THR A 383 -1.68 -13.98 2.56
N LYS A 384 -2.46 -13.06 3.14
CA LYS A 384 -2.01 -12.26 4.28
C LYS A 384 -1.66 -13.13 5.50
N LYS A 385 -2.38 -14.23 5.67
CA LYS A 385 -2.09 -15.24 6.70
C LYS A 385 -0.70 -15.87 6.51
N VAL A 386 -0.31 -16.20 5.28
CA VAL A 386 1.03 -16.72 5.00
C VAL A 386 2.11 -15.65 5.23
N GLN A 387 1.88 -14.40 4.83
CA GLN A 387 2.79 -13.28 5.15
C GLN A 387 2.99 -13.15 6.67
N GLN A 388 1.92 -13.26 7.45
CA GLN A 388 1.96 -13.22 8.91
C GLN A 388 2.71 -14.43 9.49
N ALA A 389 2.47 -15.64 8.97
CA ALA A 389 3.14 -16.85 9.42
C ALA A 389 4.66 -16.79 9.17
N LEU A 390 5.09 -16.20 8.04
CA LEU A 390 6.51 -15.99 7.71
C LEU A 390 7.21 -15.03 8.68
N ALA A 391 6.48 -14.11 9.31
CA ALA A 391 7.05 -13.18 10.28
C ALA A 391 7.32 -13.80 11.67
N LYS A 392 6.88 -15.05 11.91
CA LYS A 392 7.16 -15.74 13.17
C LYS A 392 8.67 -16.05 13.30
N PRO A 393 9.24 -15.95 14.51
CA PRO A 393 10.65 -16.29 14.73
C PRO A 393 11.01 -17.71 14.24
N GLY A 394 12.13 -17.84 13.52
CA GLY A 394 12.63 -19.13 13.04
C GLY A 394 11.98 -19.67 11.77
N VAL A 395 10.95 -19.02 11.22
CA VAL A 395 10.24 -19.51 10.03
C VAL A 395 10.97 -19.16 8.73
N LEU A 396 11.50 -17.94 8.60
CA LEU A 396 12.24 -17.52 7.39
C LEU A 396 13.48 -18.38 7.15
N GLU A 397 14.15 -18.80 8.22
CA GLU A 397 15.35 -19.63 8.22
C GLU A 397 15.12 -21.01 7.59
N LYS A 398 13.86 -21.48 7.52
CA LYS A 398 13.51 -22.72 6.80
C LYS A 398 13.64 -22.55 5.28
N PHE A 399 13.47 -21.33 4.78
CA PHE A 399 13.39 -21.05 3.36
C PHE A 399 14.61 -20.32 2.81
N LEU A 400 15.28 -19.51 3.65
CA LEU A 400 16.35 -18.62 3.23
C LEU A 400 17.62 -18.85 4.04
N SER A 401 18.76 -18.56 3.42
CA SER A 401 20.04 -18.50 4.11
C SER A 401 20.06 -17.37 5.16
N PRO A 402 20.97 -17.40 6.16
CA PRO A 402 21.01 -16.41 7.22
C PRO A 402 21.15 -14.95 6.73
N ASP A 403 21.96 -14.72 5.70
CA ASP A 403 22.18 -13.41 5.06
C ASP A 403 20.88 -12.88 4.43
N LYS A 404 20.21 -13.70 3.63
CA LYS A 404 18.91 -13.36 3.00
C LYS A 404 17.83 -13.13 4.04
N THR A 405 17.81 -13.96 5.09
CA THR A 405 16.85 -13.84 6.20
C THR A 405 16.97 -12.50 6.91
N SER A 406 18.20 -12.03 7.18
CA SER A 406 18.41 -10.73 7.81
C SER A 406 17.80 -9.59 6.99
N VAL A 407 18.04 -9.59 5.68
CA VAL A 407 17.54 -8.54 4.78
C VAL A 407 16.01 -8.55 4.70
N VAL A 408 15.38 -9.73 4.66
CA VAL A 408 13.91 -9.85 4.65
C VAL A 408 13.30 -9.40 5.99
N LYS A 409 13.92 -9.72 7.12
CA LYS A 409 13.43 -9.27 8.44
C LYS A 409 13.39 -7.74 8.55
N GLU A 410 14.35 -7.04 7.93
CA GLU A 410 14.40 -5.57 7.99
C GLU A 410 13.19 -4.87 7.35
N ILE A 411 12.57 -5.47 6.34
CA ILE A 411 11.39 -4.90 5.65
C ILE A 411 10.07 -5.31 6.31
N PHE A 412 10.06 -6.26 7.24
CA PHE A 412 8.84 -6.64 7.95
C PHE A 412 8.46 -5.59 9.02
N THR A 413 7.17 -5.51 9.29
CA THR A 413 6.56 -4.79 10.42
C THR A 413 5.99 -5.80 11.41
N GLY A 414 5.43 -5.36 12.53
CA GLY A 414 4.64 -6.23 13.40
C GLY A 414 3.49 -6.91 12.65
N LEU A 415 3.53 -8.24 12.55
CA LEU A 415 2.53 -9.08 11.88
C LEU A 415 2.02 -10.12 12.87
N TYR A 416 0.76 -10.00 13.28
CA TYR A 416 0.19 -10.77 14.37
C TYR A 416 -0.98 -11.62 13.89
N SER A 417 -0.99 -12.87 14.34
CA SER A 417 -2.15 -13.75 14.17
C SER A 417 -3.26 -13.28 15.11
N LEU A 418 -4.50 -13.53 14.71
CA LEU A 418 -5.66 -13.42 15.57
C LEU A 418 -6.28 -14.78 15.88
N ASP A 419 -5.57 -15.90 15.69
CA ASP A 419 -6.07 -17.23 16.07
C ASP A 419 -6.42 -17.30 17.55
N LYS A 420 -7.28 -18.23 17.96
CA LYS A 420 -7.68 -18.43 19.37
C LYS A 420 -6.60 -19.16 20.18
N ASP A 421 -5.49 -18.47 20.36
CA ASP A 421 -4.38 -18.82 21.24
C ASP A 421 -3.89 -17.60 22.03
N GLU A 422 -2.93 -17.81 22.93
CA GLU A 422 -2.38 -16.77 23.81
C GLU A 422 -1.76 -15.58 23.03
N PHE A 423 -1.21 -15.83 21.84
CA PHE A 423 -0.62 -14.77 21.01
C PHE A 423 -1.71 -13.96 20.31
N GLY A 424 -2.75 -14.63 19.82
CA GLY A 424 -3.90 -13.97 19.23
C GLY A 424 -4.70 -13.16 20.24
N ASP A 425 -4.87 -13.65 21.48
CA ASP A 425 -5.52 -12.89 22.55
C ASP A 425 -4.75 -11.62 22.91
N ARG A 426 -3.41 -11.69 22.93
CA ARG A 426 -2.55 -10.52 23.07
C ARG A 426 -2.71 -9.54 21.91
N ALA A 427 -2.76 -10.03 20.67
CA ALA A 427 -2.97 -9.19 19.49
C ALA A 427 -4.34 -8.51 19.48
N VAL A 428 -5.40 -9.21 19.88
CA VAL A 428 -6.74 -8.64 20.11
C VAL A 428 -6.66 -7.50 21.11
N GLN A 429 -6.01 -7.71 22.26
CA GLN A 429 -5.90 -6.69 23.29
C GLN A 429 -5.13 -5.45 22.78
N MET A 430 -4.00 -5.64 22.10
CA MET A 430 -3.25 -4.54 21.48
C MET A 430 -4.10 -3.73 20.49
N ALA A 431 -4.86 -4.42 19.63
CA ALA A 431 -5.73 -3.79 18.65
C ALA A 431 -6.88 -3.01 19.29
N ILE A 432 -7.44 -3.51 20.40
CA ILE A 432 -8.47 -2.82 21.17
C ILE A 432 -7.87 -1.60 21.84
N GLU A 433 -6.72 -1.70 22.51
CA GLU A 433 -6.14 -0.58 23.25
C GLU A 433 -5.70 0.55 22.31
N ASN A 434 -4.99 0.21 21.22
CA ASN A 434 -4.34 1.17 20.33
C ASN A 434 -4.73 0.97 18.86
N PRO A 435 -6.02 1.08 18.48
CA PRO A 435 -6.51 0.72 17.15
C PRO A 435 -5.87 1.55 16.01
N GLY A 436 -5.45 2.79 16.30
CA GLY A 436 -4.78 3.65 15.33
C GLY A 436 -3.39 3.17 14.87
N HIS A 437 -2.75 2.29 15.66
CA HIS A 437 -1.42 1.73 15.38
C HIS A 437 -1.48 0.50 14.48
N PHE A 438 -2.66 0.02 14.14
CA PHE A 438 -2.83 -1.22 13.40
C PHE A 438 -3.74 -1.08 12.19
N VAL A 439 -3.60 -2.04 11.29
CA VAL A 439 -4.48 -2.31 10.16
C VAL A 439 -4.92 -3.75 10.26
N LEU A 440 -6.22 -3.98 10.21
CA LEU A 440 -6.80 -5.32 10.17
C LEU A 440 -6.99 -5.72 8.70
N LYS A 441 -6.45 -6.88 8.32
CA LYS A 441 -6.48 -7.36 6.92
C LYS A 441 -7.16 -8.72 6.80
N PRO A 442 -8.19 -8.87 5.94
CA PRO A 442 -8.77 -10.17 5.63
C PRO A 442 -7.94 -10.89 4.56
N GLN A 443 -8.27 -12.14 4.26
CA GLN A 443 -7.67 -12.90 3.15
C GLN A 443 -8.26 -12.51 1.79
N ARG A 444 -8.10 -11.24 1.39
CA ARG A 444 -8.59 -10.71 0.12
C ARG A 444 -7.48 -9.92 -0.59
N GLU A 445 -7.55 -9.91 -1.92
CA GLU A 445 -6.69 -9.12 -2.80
C GLU A 445 -7.50 -8.01 -3.50
N GLY A 446 -6.83 -7.12 -4.24
CA GLY A 446 -7.49 -6.11 -5.08
C GLY A 446 -7.79 -4.76 -4.41
N GLY A 447 -7.49 -4.62 -3.10
CA GLY A 447 -7.67 -3.40 -2.32
C GLY A 447 -9.12 -3.12 -1.88
N GLY A 448 -9.30 -2.28 -0.87
CA GLY A 448 -10.63 -1.90 -0.36
C GLY A 448 -11.21 -2.80 0.73
N ASN A 449 -10.44 -3.78 1.23
CA ASN A 449 -10.92 -4.78 2.18
C ASN A 449 -10.39 -4.58 3.60
N ASN A 450 -9.43 -3.67 3.82
CA ASN A 450 -8.79 -3.52 5.12
C ASN A 450 -9.62 -2.62 6.06
N VAL A 451 -9.42 -2.80 7.36
CA VAL A 451 -10.04 -1.97 8.40
C VAL A 451 -8.97 -1.15 9.11
N TYR A 452 -9.25 0.15 9.32
CA TYR A 452 -8.31 1.15 9.82
C TYR A 452 -8.91 1.98 10.96
N GLY A 453 -8.02 2.56 11.78
CA GLY A 453 -8.39 3.50 12.84
C GLY A 453 -9.36 2.88 13.85
N ASP A 454 -10.27 3.68 14.40
CA ASP A 454 -11.19 3.22 15.45
C ASP A 454 -12.09 2.05 15.03
N LYS A 455 -12.30 1.84 13.72
CA LYS A 455 -13.05 0.69 13.21
C LYS A 455 -12.35 -0.64 13.51
N VAL A 456 -11.02 -0.64 13.68
CA VAL A 456 -10.27 -1.84 14.09
C VAL A 456 -10.75 -2.31 15.45
N ARG A 457 -10.90 -1.41 16.43
CA ARG A 457 -11.43 -1.74 17.76
C ARG A 457 -12.81 -2.37 17.63
N THR A 458 -13.73 -1.72 16.93
CA THR A 458 -15.10 -2.22 16.74
C THR A 458 -15.15 -3.59 16.08
N ALA A 459 -14.34 -3.81 15.03
CA ALA A 459 -14.28 -5.09 14.33
C ALA A 459 -13.73 -6.19 15.24
N VAL A 460 -12.62 -5.92 15.94
CA VAL A 460 -11.96 -6.87 16.83
C VAL A 460 -12.84 -7.22 18.04
N GLU A 461 -13.52 -6.23 18.65
CA GLU A 461 -14.48 -6.47 19.74
C GLU A 461 -15.64 -7.37 19.28
N ALA A 462 -16.17 -7.15 18.07
CA ALA A 462 -17.27 -7.94 17.54
C ALA A 462 -16.91 -9.40 17.27
N MET A 463 -15.66 -9.69 16.89
CA MET A 463 -15.19 -11.05 16.57
C MET A 463 -14.33 -11.70 17.65
N LYS A 464 -14.11 -11.03 18.79
CA LYS A 464 -13.16 -11.44 19.84
C LYS A 464 -13.30 -12.90 20.28
N ASP A 465 -14.55 -13.32 20.51
CA ASP A 465 -14.88 -14.67 21.01
C ASP A 465 -15.27 -15.65 19.88
N SER A 466 -15.48 -15.13 18.67
CA SER A 466 -15.82 -15.89 17.46
C SER A 466 -14.57 -16.55 16.87
N GLU A 467 -14.74 -17.69 16.18
CA GLU A 467 -13.66 -18.29 15.38
C GLU A 467 -13.29 -17.40 14.17
N GLU A 468 -14.21 -16.52 13.74
CA GLU A 468 -14.06 -15.64 12.58
C GLU A 468 -12.79 -14.78 12.63
N ARG A 469 -12.30 -14.43 13.83
CA ARG A 469 -11.04 -13.69 14.00
C ARG A 469 -9.84 -14.36 13.29
N SER A 470 -9.86 -15.69 13.10
CA SER A 470 -8.83 -16.44 12.38
C SER A 470 -8.78 -16.19 10.86
N ALA A 471 -9.80 -15.53 10.30
CA ALA A 471 -9.79 -15.06 8.90
C ALA A 471 -8.94 -13.79 8.70
N TRP A 472 -8.54 -13.14 9.80
CA TRP A 472 -7.88 -11.85 9.78
C TRP A 472 -6.45 -11.94 10.30
N ILE A 473 -5.63 -10.99 9.89
CA ILE A 473 -4.36 -10.68 10.54
C ILE A 473 -4.38 -9.25 11.04
N LEU A 474 -3.61 -8.99 12.10
CA LEU A 474 -3.33 -7.65 12.57
C LEU A 474 -1.93 -7.26 12.11
N MET A 475 -1.80 -6.12 11.45
CA MET A 475 -0.52 -5.59 10.96
C MET A 475 -0.28 -4.22 11.57
N GLU A 476 0.94 -3.94 12.01
CA GLU A 476 1.36 -2.59 12.39
C GLU A 476 1.14 -1.62 11.22
N ARG A 477 0.58 -0.46 11.52
CA ARG A 477 0.34 0.59 10.55
C ARG A 477 1.65 1.29 10.23
N ILE A 478 2.09 1.19 8.98
CA ILE A 478 3.23 1.95 8.48
C ILE A 478 2.83 3.43 8.36
N SER A 479 3.68 4.34 8.84
CA SER A 479 3.46 5.79 8.78
C SER A 479 4.32 6.40 7.67
N PRO A 480 3.79 6.57 6.44
CA PRO A 480 4.57 7.13 5.35
C PRO A 480 4.67 8.66 5.39
N PRO A 481 5.81 9.23 4.93
CA PRO A 481 5.93 10.67 4.86
C PRO A 481 5.04 11.22 3.74
N MET A 482 4.36 12.31 4.05
CA MET A 482 3.51 13.04 3.12
C MET A 482 4.35 13.95 2.23
N GLN A 483 3.87 14.19 1.00
CA GLN A 483 4.42 15.20 0.12
C GLN A 483 3.30 15.92 -0.63
N LEU A 484 3.58 17.09 -1.19
CA LEU A 484 2.60 17.84 -1.97
C LEU A 484 2.65 17.41 -3.42
N ASN A 485 1.48 17.18 -4.02
CA ASN A 485 1.35 16.93 -5.46
C ASN A 485 -0.07 17.22 -5.98
N TYR A 486 -0.28 17.07 -7.28
CA TYR A 486 -1.56 17.23 -7.96
C TYR A 486 -2.08 15.88 -8.46
N LEU A 487 -3.26 15.46 -7.99
CA LEU A 487 -3.93 14.24 -8.44
C LEU A 487 -4.92 14.58 -9.55
N VAL A 488 -4.64 14.12 -10.76
CA VAL A 488 -5.51 14.36 -11.93
C VAL A 488 -6.44 13.17 -12.09
N ARG A 489 -7.76 13.43 -12.11
CA ARG A 489 -8.80 12.40 -12.27
C ARG A 489 -9.75 12.74 -13.41
N PRO A 490 -10.31 11.72 -14.11
CA PRO A 490 -11.38 11.94 -15.07
C PRO A 490 -12.60 12.55 -14.39
N GLY A 491 -13.21 13.56 -15.03
CA GLY A 491 -14.41 14.21 -14.53
C GLY A 491 -14.21 15.06 -13.27
N ASP A 492 -12.99 15.54 -13.00
CA ASP A 492 -12.73 16.43 -11.86
C ASP A 492 -13.64 17.69 -11.92
N PRO A 493 -14.43 17.96 -10.87
CA PRO A 493 -15.37 19.09 -10.86
C PRO A 493 -14.69 20.47 -10.88
N ASN A 494 -13.37 20.55 -10.64
CA ASN A 494 -12.61 21.81 -10.63
C ASN A 494 -12.17 22.25 -12.03
N ASN A 495 -13.00 22.03 -13.05
CA ASN A 495 -12.73 22.36 -14.47
C ASN A 495 -11.33 21.93 -14.96
N GLY A 496 -10.84 20.79 -14.43
CA GLY A 496 -9.58 20.22 -14.85
C GLY A 496 -8.32 20.72 -14.14
N CYS A 497 -8.42 21.61 -13.13
CA CYS A 497 -7.31 22.05 -12.28
C CYS A 497 -7.47 21.47 -10.85
N PRO A 498 -6.83 20.34 -10.52
CA PRO A 498 -6.99 19.68 -9.24
C PRO A 498 -6.30 20.47 -8.10
N PRO A 499 -6.81 20.40 -6.87
CA PRO A 499 -6.20 21.07 -5.74
C PRO A 499 -4.84 20.45 -5.38
N LEU A 500 -3.92 21.30 -4.95
CA LEU A 500 -2.67 20.84 -4.34
C LEU A 500 -3.00 20.04 -3.08
N SER A 501 -2.50 18.80 -3.01
CA SER A 501 -2.93 17.83 -2.01
C SER A 501 -1.74 17.17 -1.33
N ASP A 502 -1.94 16.78 -0.07
CA ASP A 502 -1.02 15.88 0.63
C ASP A 502 -1.21 14.45 0.14
N VAL A 503 -0.12 13.84 -0.30
CA VAL A 503 -0.10 12.52 -0.91
C VAL A 503 0.94 11.62 -0.29
N VAL A 504 0.70 10.31 -0.37
CA VAL A 504 1.61 9.26 0.09
C VAL A 504 1.81 8.24 -1.03
N GLY A 505 3.08 7.89 -1.29
CA GLY A 505 3.48 6.95 -2.34
C GLY A 505 3.77 5.56 -1.79
N GLU A 506 3.30 4.54 -2.50
CA GLU A 506 3.50 3.12 -2.24
C GLU A 506 4.23 2.51 -3.44
N LEU A 507 5.45 2.04 -3.20
CA LEU A 507 6.36 1.51 -4.21
C LEU A 507 6.09 0.02 -4.41
N GLY A 508 5.79 -0.39 -5.64
CA GLY A 508 5.71 -1.79 -6.04
C GLY A 508 6.93 -2.19 -6.88
N ILE A 509 7.57 -3.32 -6.57
CA ILE A 509 8.67 -3.89 -7.35
C ILE A 509 8.21 -5.20 -7.97
N PHE A 510 8.37 -5.34 -9.29
CA PHE A 510 7.97 -6.53 -10.03
C PHE A 510 9.10 -7.56 -10.09
N GLY A 511 8.74 -8.83 -9.85
CA GLY A 511 9.62 -9.97 -9.95
C GLY A 511 9.06 -11.07 -10.86
N VAL A 512 9.96 -11.80 -11.51
CA VAL A 512 9.66 -12.98 -12.32
C VAL A 512 10.42 -14.17 -11.73
N VAL A 513 9.70 -15.25 -11.43
CA VAL A 513 10.29 -16.52 -10.99
C VAL A 513 9.67 -17.69 -11.74
N ILE A 514 10.49 -18.62 -12.21
CA ILE A 514 10.03 -19.86 -12.87
C ILE A 514 10.80 -21.03 -12.28
N GLY A 515 10.11 -22.10 -11.93
CA GLY A 515 10.73 -23.30 -11.39
C GLY A 515 9.73 -24.37 -10.99
N ASP A 516 10.24 -25.50 -10.53
CA ASP A 516 9.50 -26.58 -9.88
C ASP A 516 9.88 -26.67 -8.39
N SER A 517 9.41 -27.70 -7.69
CA SER A 517 9.71 -27.88 -6.25
C SER A 517 11.19 -28.12 -5.94
N GLU A 518 12.01 -28.47 -6.93
CA GLU A 518 13.42 -28.81 -6.74
C GLU A 518 14.35 -27.66 -7.10
N LYS A 519 14.01 -26.89 -8.16
CA LYS A 519 14.88 -25.85 -8.70
C LYS A 519 14.15 -24.63 -9.23
N ILE A 520 14.81 -23.49 -9.04
CA ILE A 520 14.47 -22.22 -9.69
C ILE A 520 15.28 -22.10 -10.99
N LEU A 521 14.58 -21.95 -12.11
CA LEU A 521 15.13 -21.78 -13.46
C LEU A 521 15.33 -20.32 -13.84
N VAL A 522 14.38 -19.46 -13.45
CA VAL A 522 14.43 -18.01 -13.69
C VAL A 522 14.14 -17.30 -12.38
N ASN A 523 14.92 -16.27 -12.05
CA ASN A 523 14.67 -15.38 -10.92
C ASN A 523 15.20 -13.98 -11.23
N LYS A 524 14.31 -13.02 -11.47
CA LYS A 524 14.66 -11.66 -11.89
C LYS A 524 13.77 -10.61 -11.24
N GLN A 525 14.33 -9.44 -10.99
CA GLN A 525 13.57 -8.19 -10.84
C GLN A 525 13.45 -7.55 -12.23
N VAL A 526 12.27 -7.02 -12.58
CA VAL A 526 11.99 -6.59 -13.96
C VAL A 526 11.48 -5.16 -14.10
N GLY A 527 11.06 -4.53 -13.03
CA GLY A 527 10.61 -3.15 -13.07
C GLY A 527 9.91 -2.73 -11.79
N HIS A 528 9.22 -1.61 -11.85
CA HIS A 528 8.56 -1.02 -10.69
C HIS A 528 7.24 -0.34 -11.07
N MET A 529 6.51 0.08 -10.05
CA MET A 529 5.43 1.04 -10.15
C MET A 529 5.40 1.87 -8.89
N LEU A 530 4.90 3.11 -8.98
CA LEU A 530 4.53 3.88 -7.81
C LEU A 530 3.03 4.14 -7.87
N ARG A 531 2.36 3.90 -6.75
CA ARG A 531 0.95 4.21 -6.56
C ARG A 531 0.85 5.26 -5.49
N THR A 532 0.10 6.31 -5.77
CA THR A 532 -0.02 7.44 -4.86
C THR A 532 -1.47 7.69 -4.52
N LYS A 533 -1.74 7.99 -3.25
CA LYS A 533 -3.09 8.30 -2.75
C LYS A 533 -3.06 9.56 -1.91
N LEU A 534 -4.23 10.16 -1.69
CA LEU A 534 -4.38 11.22 -0.70
C LEU A 534 -3.96 10.69 0.69
N SER A 535 -3.27 11.50 1.47
CA SER A 535 -2.84 11.13 2.83
C SER A 535 -4.02 10.80 3.76
N THR A 536 -5.20 11.37 3.47
CA THR A 536 -6.45 11.12 4.19
C THR A 536 -7.17 9.84 3.76
N ALA A 537 -6.71 9.18 2.69
CA ALA A 537 -7.31 7.95 2.20
C ALA A 537 -6.67 6.73 2.88
N ASP A 538 -7.49 5.94 3.56
CA ASP A 538 -7.03 4.70 4.19
C ASP A 538 -6.64 3.65 3.12
N GLU A 539 -7.39 3.58 2.02
CA GLU A 539 -7.20 2.62 0.92
C GLU A 539 -6.53 3.25 -0.31
N GLY A 540 -5.74 2.45 -1.04
CA GLY A 540 -4.85 2.96 -2.11
C GLY A 540 -5.12 2.45 -3.52
N GLY A 541 -6.04 1.51 -3.73
CA GLY A 541 -6.23 0.88 -5.05
C GLY A 541 -6.59 1.87 -6.16
N VAL A 542 -5.81 1.89 -7.25
CA VAL A 542 -6.14 2.68 -8.47
C VAL A 542 -7.36 2.09 -9.15
N ALA A 543 -7.40 0.75 -9.30
CA ALA A 543 -8.56 0.06 -9.80
C ALA A 543 -9.79 0.37 -8.94
N ALA A 544 -9.66 0.39 -7.61
CA ALA A 544 -10.72 0.75 -6.66
C ALA A 544 -11.13 2.25 -6.69
N GLY A 545 -10.44 3.10 -7.46
CA GLY A 545 -10.77 4.52 -7.64
C GLY A 545 -10.17 5.48 -6.61
N LEU A 546 -9.36 4.98 -5.67
CA LEU A 546 -8.82 5.76 -4.55
C LEU A 546 -7.36 6.19 -4.78
N GLY A 547 -6.58 5.38 -5.50
CA GLY A 547 -5.21 5.70 -5.90
C GLY A 547 -5.11 6.44 -7.24
N ALA A 548 -3.91 6.88 -7.55
CA ALA A 548 -3.45 7.40 -8.84
C ALA A 548 -2.07 6.79 -9.17
N LEU A 549 -1.78 6.66 -10.47
CA LEU A 549 -0.51 6.17 -10.97
C LEU A 549 0.57 7.25 -10.89
N ASP A 550 1.79 6.84 -10.57
CA ASP A 550 2.92 7.73 -10.29
C ASP A 550 4.25 7.07 -10.72
N SER A 551 5.35 7.85 -10.70
CA SER A 551 6.72 7.38 -10.85
C SER A 551 7.61 7.97 -9.76
N PRO A 552 8.62 7.24 -9.28
CA PRO A 552 9.50 7.76 -8.24
C PRO A 552 10.53 8.75 -8.82
N TYR A 553 10.71 9.88 -8.14
CA TYR A 553 11.82 10.80 -8.32
C TYR A 553 12.90 10.53 -7.27
N LEU A 554 14.06 10.00 -7.68
CA LEU A 554 15.09 9.50 -6.77
C LEU A 554 16.00 10.61 -6.22
N CYS A 555 15.86 10.93 -4.93
CA CYS A 555 16.71 11.91 -4.24
C CYS A 555 17.92 11.26 -3.53
N LYS A 556 19.03 12.02 -3.38
CA LYS A 556 20.32 11.52 -2.84
C LYS A 556 20.29 11.16 -1.36
N SER A 557 19.34 11.69 -0.61
CA SER A 557 19.17 11.45 0.82
C SER A 557 17.73 11.02 1.08
N THR A 558 17.53 10.11 2.03
CA THR A 558 16.46 10.36 3.00
C THR A 558 16.84 11.70 3.60
N ASN A 559 16.48 12.81 2.95
CA ASN A 559 16.62 14.11 3.57
C ASN A 559 16.05 13.88 4.96
N LYS A 560 16.83 14.25 6.00
CA LYS A 560 16.25 14.52 7.30
C LYS A 560 14.88 15.09 6.97
N ILE A 561 13.83 14.36 7.34
CA ILE A 561 12.55 14.94 7.65
C ILE A 561 12.82 16.40 7.95
N MET A 562 12.38 17.32 7.09
CA MET A 562 12.84 18.70 7.15
C MET A 562 12.40 19.27 8.51
N LEU A 563 13.26 19.13 9.52
CA LEU A 563 13.36 20.07 10.61
C LEU A 563 13.82 21.32 9.89
N LEU A 564 12.86 22.22 9.63
CA LEU A 564 13.14 23.58 9.22
C LEU A 564 14.26 24.11 10.12
N ASP A 565 15.45 24.23 9.56
CA ASP A 565 16.57 24.88 10.20
C ASP A 565 16.26 26.40 10.18
N PRO A 566 16.02 27.04 11.34
CA PRO A 566 15.73 28.47 11.38
C PRO A 566 16.97 29.33 11.10
N SER A 567 18.16 28.74 10.89
CA SER A 567 19.43 29.48 10.80
C SER A 567 19.81 29.99 9.42
N LEU A 568 19.01 29.74 8.37
CA LEU A 568 19.18 30.39 7.07
C LEU A 568 18.39 31.72 7.03
N GLN A 569 18.88 32.72 7.75
CA GLN A 569 18.69 34.13 7.40
C GLN A 569 20.06 34.81 7.25
N PRO A 570 20.25 35.71 6.28
CA PRO A 570 21.52 36.38 6.09
C PRO A 570 21.75 37.44 7.19
N ASP A 571 22.89 37.29 7.87
CA ASP A 571 23.71 38.26 8.60
C ASP A 571 23.10 39.54 9.19
N ARG A 572 23.28 39.72 10.52
CA ARG A 572 23.63 41.01 11.16
C ARG A 572 24.20 40.82 12.59
N TRP A 573 25.53 40.96 12.71
CA TRP A 573 26.34 41.57 13.79
C TRP A 573 25.76 41.79 15.22
N ARG A 574 26.32 41.10 16.24
CA ARG A 574 27.17 41.61 17.36
C ARG A 574 27.27 40.63 18.56
N SER A 575 28.43 40.69 19.22
CA SER A 575 29.07 39.79 20.21
C SER A 575 28.63 40.01 21.70
N PRO A 576 29.31 39.49 22.75
CA PRO A 576 29.12 38.17 23.39
C PRO A 576 28.86 38.23 24.93
N GLY A 577 28.41 37.14 25.57
CA GLY A 577 28.32 37.09 27.04
C GLY A 577 27.93 35.75 27.70
N ARG A 578 28.96 35.07 28.23
CA ARG A 578 29.10 34.25 29.47
C ARG A 578 28.13 33.10 29.85
N GLU A 579 28.75 31.91 29.93
CA GLU A 579 28.77 30.88 31.01
C GLU A 579 27.48 30.47 31.78
N ALA A 580 27.15 29.17 31.78
CA ALA A 580 27.48 28.21 32.87
C ALA A 580 26.89 26.80 32.61
N ARG A 581 27.61 25.76 33.06
CA ARG A 581 27.25 24.32 33.05
C ARG A 581 26.47 23.93 34.31
N VAL A 582 25.68 22.84 34.28
CA VAL A 582 25.81 21.57 35.07
C VAL A 582 24.56 20.67 34.88
N ALA A 583 24.80 19.35 34.84
CA ALA A 583 23.88 18.19 34.70
C ALA A 583 22.97 17.98 35.95
N SER A 584 22.01 17.04 36.09
CA SER A 584 21.79 15.66 35.61
C SER A 584 20.40 15.15 36.08
N GLY A 585 19.79 14.18 35.39
CA GLY A 585 18.80 13.22 35.95
C GLY A 585 17.47 13.07 35.20
N GLY A 586 17.15 11.86 34.70
CA GLY A 586 15.80 11.43 34.27
C GLY A 586 15.09 10.61 35.38
N PRO A 587 13.99 9.85 35.12
CA PRO A 587 13.16 9.75 33.92
C PRO A 587 11.63 9.91 34.15
N GLY A 588 10.90 10.26 33.07
CA GLY A 588 9.58 9.69 32.70
C GLY A 588 8.33 9.88 33.56
N GLU A 589 7.55 10.94 33.29
CA GLU A 589 6.06 10.99 33.23
C GLU A 589 5.66 12.44 32.89
N THR A 590 4.72 12.67 31.95
CA THR A 590 4.24 14.04 31.64
C THR A 590 2.89 14.30 32.29
N LEU A 591 2.95 14.74 33.55
CA LEU A 591 1.89 15.47 34.25
C LEU A 591 2.20 16.97 34.13
N VAL A 592 1.24 17.78 33.70
CA VAL A 592 1.36 19.25 33.84
C VAL A 592 0.95 19.61 35.28
N GLY A 593 1.88 19.45 36.22
CA GLY A 593 1.79 20.05 37.55
C GLY A 593 2.39 21.45 37.51
N ILE A 594 1.63 22.47 37.93
CA ILE A 594 2.16 23.82 38.16
C ILE A 594 2.38 23.94 39.66
N ASP A 595 3.64 23.84 40.10
CA ASP A 595 4.03 24.22 41.46
C ASP A 595 4.31 25.73 41.52
N LEU A 596 3.65 26.41 42.46
CA LEU A 596 3.90 27.80 42.81
C LEU A 596 4.41 27.82 44.26
N CYS A 597 5.72 27.96 44.45
CA CYS A 597 6.30 28.32 45.75
C CYS A 597 6.38 29.86 45.91
N GLN A 598 6.06 30.28 47.14
CA GLN A 598 5.99 31.63 47.73
C GLN A 598 7.35 32.40 47.79
N PRO A 599 7.46 33.69 48.28
CA PRO A 599 6.57 34.39 49.23
C PRO A 599 6.21 35.88 48.95
N ASN A 600 4.94 36.20 49.23
CA ASN A 600 4.38 37.22 50.15
C ASN A 600 2.96 37.58 49.72
#